data_AF-E5DWM4-F1
#
_entry.id   AF-E5DWM4-F1
#
_cell.length_a   1.000
_cell.length_b   1.000
_cell.length_c   1.000
_cell.angle_alpha   90.00
_cell.angle_beta   90.00
_cell.angle_gamma   90.00
#
_symmetry.space_group_name_H-M   'P 1'
#
loop_
_entity.id
_entity.type
_entity.pdbx_description
1 polymer ?
#
loop_
_entity_poly.entity_id
_entity_poly.type
_entity_poly.pdbx_seq_one_letter_code
_entity_poly.pdbx_strand_id
1 'polypeptide(L)'
;MQKYTLLPACLVAAAAAYTTKYDNIDLDEILHNDRLLKKYHECLLADDDASCTPDGKELKAAIPDALTNECSKCNEKQKNGAEKVIRFLIKEKPDLWSPLETKYDPSGSYRQKYADELKRVSS
;
A
#
# COMPACT_ATOMS: atom_id res chain seq x y z
N MET A 1 21.29 44.37 -28.50
CA MET A 1 20.33 43.26 -28.61
C MET A 1 21.01 42.01 -28.07
N GLN A 2 20.66 41.55 -26.87
CA GLN A 2 21.02 40.21 -26.40
C GLN A 2 19.85 39.72 -25.54
N LYS A 3 18.93 38.97 -26.16
CA LYS A 3 17.75 38.41 -25.51
C LYS A 3 18.20 37.10 -24.83
N TYR A 4 18.40 37.11 -23.51
CA TYR A 4 18.59 35.88 -22.74
C TYR A 4 17.22 35.26 -22.45
N THR A 5 16.85 34.25 -23.23
CA THR A 5 15.71 33.38 -22.93
C THR A 5 16.08 32.48 -21.76
N LEU A 6 15.51 32.75 -20.59
CA LEU A 6 15.49 31.82 -19.46
C LEU A 6 14.56 30.65 -19.82
N LEU A 7 15.13 29.52 -20.22
CA LEU A 7 14.41 28.26 -20.27
C LEU A 7 14.19 27.78 -18.82
N PRO A 8 12.95 27.51 -18.39
CA PRO A 8 12.72 26.85 -17.11
C PRO A 8 13.19 25.40 -17.28
N ALA A 9 14.26 25.03 -16.57
CA ALA A 9 14.65 23.64 -16.43
C ALA A 9 13.56 22.92 -15.63
N CYS A 10 12.69 22.17 -16.32
CA CYS A 10 11.84 21.17 -15.67
C CYS A 10 12.74 20.10 -15.05
N LEU A 11 13.04 20.26 -13.77
CA LEU A 11 13.55 19.17 -12.94
C LEU A 11 12.43 18.14 -12.79
N VAL A 12 12.46 17.10 -13.62
CA VAL A 12 11.69 15.89 -13.36
C VAL A 12 12.34 15.22 -12.14
N ALA A 13 11.82 15.51 -10.94
CA ALA A 13 12.21 14.78 -9.74
C ALA A 13 11.74 13.33 -9.91
N ALA A 14 12.66 12.44 -10.30
CA ALA A 14 12.39 11.01 -10.28
C ALA A 14 12.09 10.62 -8.83
N ALA A 15 10.83 10.28 -8.55
CA ALA A 15 10.41 9.87 -7.23
C ALA A 15 11.15 8.58 -6.87
N ALA A 16 11.83 8.55 -5.72
CA ALA A 16 12.57 7.37 -5.29
C ALA A 16 11.61 6.20 -5.07
N ALA A 17 11.95 5.03 -5.62
CA ALA A 17 11.20 3.80 -5.42
C ALA A 17 11.19 3.35 -3.95
N TYR A 18 10.19 2.58 -3.55
CA TYR A 18 10.18 1.98 -2.22
C TYR A 18 11.29 0.93 -2.08
N THR A 19 11.73 0.70 -0.85
CA THR A 19 12.76 -0.29 -0.55
C THR A 19 12.34 -1.70 -0.99
N THR A 20 13.27 -2.45 -1.56
CA THR A 20 13.03 -3.85 -1.99
C THR A 20 13.47 -4.88 -0.97
N LYS A 21 13.96 -4.43 0.20
CA LYS A 21 14.51 -5.27 1.28
C LYS A 21 13.55 -6.38 1.71
N TYR A 22 12.24 -6.13 1.63
CA TYR A 22 11.19 -7.01 2.14
C TYR A 22 10.37 -7.69 1.03
N ASP A 23 10.79 -7.58 -0.24
CA ASP A 23 10.04 -8.13 -1.38
C ASP A 23 10.01 -9.67 -1.45
N ASN A 24 10.77 -10.36 -0.58
CA ASN A 24 10.82 -11.82 -0.51
C ASN A 24 10.17 -12.37 0.78
N ILE A 25 9.40 -11.56 1.51
CA ILE A 25 8.59 -12.06 2.62
C ILE A 25 7.53 -13.02 2.08
N ASP A 26 7.29 -14.11 2.83
CA ASP A 26 6.24 -15.06 2.50
C ASP A 26 4.87 -14.51 2.90
N LEU A 27 4.15 -13.96 1.92
CA LEU A 27 2.80 -13.45 2.12
C LEU A 27 1.81 -14.56 2.46
N ASP A 28 1.99 -15.80 1.96
CA ASP A 28 1.06 -16.89 2.26
C ASP A 28 1.16 -17.32 3.71
N GLU A 29 2.38 -17.39 4.26
CA GLU A 29 2.61 -17.67 5.67
C GLU A 29 1.91 -16.63 6.55
N ILE A 30 2.02 -15.35 6.22
CA ILE A 30 1.39 -14.27 6.99
C ILE A 30 -0.14 -14.35 6.88
N LEU A 31 -0.68 -14.45 5.66
CA LEU A 31 -2.12 -14.40 5.41
C LEU A 31 -2.88 -15.60 6.02
N HIS A 32 -2.26 -16.78 6.05
CA HIS A 32 -2.87 -18.00 6.59
C HIS A 32 -2.51 -18.28 8.06
N ASN A 33 -1.77 -17.39 8.70
CA ASN A 33 -1.48 -17.44 10.12
C ASN A 33 -2.19 -16.31 10.86
N ASP A 34 -3.33 -16.62 11.47
CA ASP A 34 -4.18 -15.64 12.16
C ASP A 34 -3.42 -14.81 13.20
N ARG A 35 -2.42 -15.40 13.88
CA ARG A 35 -1.60 -14.69 14.86
C ARG A 35 -0.71 -13.65 14.18
N LEU A 36 -0.05 -14.01 13.07
CA LEU A 36 0.81 -13.09 12.33
C LEU A 36 -0.02 -12.01 11.65
N LEU A 37 -1.07 -12.39 10.92
CA LEU A 37 -1.96 -11.46 10.24
C LEU A 37 -2.51 -10.40 11.20
N LYS A 38 -2.98 -10.84 12.38
CA LYS A 38 -3.50 -9.93 13.40
C LYS A 38 -2.42 -8.96 13.90
N LYS A 39 -1.16 -9.37 14.00
CA LYS A 39 -0.06 -8.49 14.40
C LYS A 39 0.23 -7.40 13.36
N TYR A 40 0.21 -7.74 12.06
CA TYR A 40 0.30 -6.73 11.00
C TYR A 40 -0.91 -5.79 11.03
N HIS A 41 -2.12 -6.32 11.17
CA HIS A 41 -3.33 -5.52 11.26
C HIS A 41 -3.30 -4.54 12.46
N GLU A 42 -2.91 -5.01 13.65
CA GLU A 42 -2.71 -4.17 14.85
C GLU A 42 -1.68 -3.06 14.59
N CYS A 43 -0.55 -3.38 13.95
CA CYS A 43 0.47 -2.41 13.58
C CYS A 43 -0.08 -1.31 12.65
N LEU A 44 -0.80 -1.70 11.59
CA LEU A 44 -1.37 -0.78 10.60
C LEU A 44 -2.44 0.13 11.22
N LEU A 45 -3.26 -0.40 12.14
CA LEU A 45 -4.29 0.38 12.82
C LEU A 45 -3.77 1.26 13.96
N ALA A 46 -2.64 0.93 14.57
CA ALA A 46 -2.06 1.74 15.64
C ALA A 46 -1.64 3.13 15.14
N ASP A 47 -1.67 4.12 16.03
CA ASP A 47 -1.20 5.49 15.75
C ASP A 47 0.33 5.61 15.88
N ASP A 48 0.96 4.66 16.58
CA ASP A 48 2.40 4.53 16.72
C ASP A 48 2.89 3.17 16.21
N ASP A 49 4.21 2.97 16.25
CA ASP A 49 4.87 1.79 15.71
C ASP A 49 5.38 0.82 16.79
N ALA A 50 4.85 0.89 18.01
CA ALA A 50 5.34 0.13 19.16
C ALA A 50 5.24 -1.39 18.95
N SER A 51 4.19 -1.84 18.27
CA SER A 51 3.90 -3.26 18.00
C SER A 51 4.35 -3.73 16.62
N CYS A 52 4.89 -2.83 15.79
CA CYS A 52 5.24 -3.13 14.40
C CYS A 52 6.60 -3.82 14.27
N THR A 53 6.66 -4.87 13.46
CA THR A 53 7.92 -5.41 12.92
C THR A 53 8.57 -4.40 11.96
N PRO A 54 9.89 -4.49 11.69
CA PRO A 54 10.55 -3.55 10.79
C PRO A 54 9.91 -3.43 9.41
N ASP A 55 9.46 -4.54 8.83
CA ASP A 55 8.76 -4.57 7.53
C ASP A 55 7.32 -4.04 7.63
N GLY A 56 6.62 -4.30 8.74
CA GLY A 56 5.31 -3.70 9.03
C GLY A 56 5.38 -2.17 9.12
N LYS A 57 6.47 -1.61 9.67
CA LYS A 57 6.70 -0.15 9.71
C LYS A 57 6.88 0.43 8.32
N GLU A 58 7.70 -0.20 7.48
CA GLU A 58 7.87 0.23 6.09
C GLU A 58 6.54 0.21 5.34
N LEU A 59 5.78 -0.89 5.47
CA LEU A 59 4.47 -1.02 4.84
C LEU A 59 3.52 0.08 5.30
N LYS A 60 3.41 0.28 6.62
CA LYS A 60 2.56 1.32 7.22
C LYS A 60 2.88 2.71 6.71
N ALA A 61 4.17 3.04 6.60
CA ALA A 61 4.64 4.33 6.12
C ALA A 61 4.38 4.52 4.61
N ALA A 62 4.46 3.44 3.82
CA ALA A 62 4.28 3.48 2.37
C ALA A 62 2.80 3.60 1.93
N ILE A 63 1.86 3.01 2.66
CA ILE A 63 0.45 2.92 2.24
C ILE A 63 -0.17 4.28 1.87
N PRO A 64 -0.08 5.36 2.67
CA PRO A 64 -0.73 6.63 2.33
C PRO A 64 -0.21 7.26 1.03
N ASP A 65 1.10 7.20 0.81
CA ASP A 65 1.73 7.69 -0.41
C ASP A 65 1.35 6.80 -1.61
N ALA A 66 1.37 5.48 -1.45
CA ALA A 66 1.00 4.53 -2.49
C ALA A 66 -0.47 4.67 -2.93
N LEU A 67 -1.39 4.94 -2.00
CA LEU A 67 -2.79 5.21 -2.35
C LEU A 67 -2.95 6.54 -3.10
N THR A 68 -2.20 7.57 -2.71
CA THR A 68 -2.25 8.90 -3.32
C THR A 68 -1.65 8.90 -4.73
N ASN A 69 -0.58 8.13 -4.95
CA ASN A 69 0.20 8.14 -6.19
C ASN A 69 0.03 6.87 -7.04
N GLU A 70 -0.98 6.06 -6.72
CA GLU A 70 -1.31 4.84 -7.45
C GLU A 70 -0.18 3.80 -7.48
N CYS A 71 0.58 3.70 -6.38
CA CYS A 71 1.73 2.82 -6.24
C CYS A 71 2.79 3.08 -7.32
N SER A 72 2.95 4.32 -7.79
CA SER A 72 3.89 4.67 -8.86
C SER A 72 5.36 4.42 -8.50
N LYS A 73 5.67 4.32 -7.20
CA LYS A 73 6.99 3.95 -6.65
C LYS A 73 7.15 2.46 -6.39
N CYS A 74 6.11 1.66 -6.62
CA CYS A 74 6.11 0.23 -6.39
C CYS A 74 6.70 -0.52 -7.57
N ASN A 75 7.47 -1.57 -7.30
CA ASN A 75 7.83 -2.55 -8.31
C ASN A 75 6.71 -3.58 -8.53
N GLU A 76 6.88 -4.45 -9.51
CA GLU A 76 5.87 -5.45 -9.86
C GLU A 76 5.60 -6.47 -8.72
N LYS A 77 6.61 -6.84 -7.93
CA LYS A 77 6.39 -7.73 -6.77
C LYS A 77 5.50 -7.07 -5.72
N GLN A 78 5.75 -5.79 -5.43
CA GLN A 78 4.98 -5.01 -4.46
C GLN A 78 3.53 -4.81 -4.92
N LYS A 79 3.32 -4.51 -6.20
CA LYS A 79 1.96 -4.40 -6.78
C LYS A 79 1.20 -5.73 -6.69
N ASN A 80 1.82 -6.82 -7.14
CA ASN A 80 1.21 -8.16 -7.08
C ASN A 80 0.95 -8.61 -5.63
N GLY A 81 1.88 -8.29 -4.72
CA GLY A 81 1.73 -8.56 -3.29
C GLY A 81 0.57 -7.77 -2.66
N ALA A 82 0.48 -6.47 -2.96
CA ALA A 82 -0.62 -5.62 -2.50
C ALA A 82 -1.96 -6.13 -3.03
N GLU A 83 -2.06 -6.46 -4.33
CA GLU A 83 -3.25 -7.04 -4.93
C GLU A 83 -3.66 -8.33 -4.21
N LYS A 84 -2.72 -9.27 -4.01
CA LYS A 84 -2.97 -10.52 -3.29
C LYS A 84 -3.53 -10.29 -1.88
N VAL A 85 -2.87 -9.41 -1.10
CA VAL A 85 -3.27 -9.12 0.28
C VAL A 85 -4.66 -8.47 0.33
N ILE A 86 -4.92 -7.48 -0.52
CA ILE A 86 -6.22 -6.79 -0.58
C ILE A 86 -7.33 -7.77 -0.93
N ARG A 87 -7.11 -8.63 -1.94
CA ARG A 87 -8.06 -9.67 -2.35
C ARG A 87 -8.37 -10.63 -1.20
N PHE A 88 -7.35 -11.12 -0.52
CA PHE A 88 -7.50 -12.03 0.61
C PHE A 88 -8.28 -11.36 1.76
N LEU A 89 -7.93 -10.14 2.15
CA LEU A 89 -8.60 -9.44 3.23
C LEU A 89 -10.08 -9.17 2.93
N ILE A 90 -10.41 -8.72 1.72
CA ILE A 90 -11.80 -8.45 1.33
C ILE A 90 -12.65 -9.71 1.34
N LYS A 91 -12.10 -10.83 0.83
CA LYS A 91 -12.86 -12.07 0.65
C LYS A 91 -12.93 -12.91 1.93
N GLU A 92 -11.78 -13.12 2.57
CA GLU A 92 -11.63 -14.11 3.64
C GLU A 92 -11.62 -13.46 5.04
N LYS A 93 -11.27 -12.16 5.15
CA LYS A 93 -11.12 -11.45 6.43
C LYS A 93 -11.78 -10.06 6.43
N PRO A 94 -13.08 -9.94 6.05
CA PRO A 94 -13.73 -8.63 5.91
C PRO A 94 -13.77 -7.81 7.22
N ASP A 95 -13.70 -8.49 8.36
CA ASP A 95 -13.57 -7.91 9.70
C ASP A 95 -12.23 -7.18 9.91
N LEU A 96 -11.16 -7.63 9.25
CA LEU A 96 -9.86 -6.96 9.24
C LEU A 96 -9.74 -5.92 8.11
N TRP A 97 -10.50 -6.08 7.02
CA TRP A 97 -10.48 -5.12 5.91
C TRP A 97 -11.13 -3.77 6.27
N SER A 98 -12.35 -3.80 6.81
CA SER A 98 -13.15 -2.59 7.00
C SER A 98 -12.47 -1.50 7.86
N PRO A 99 -11.77 -1.82 8.96
CA PRO A 99 -11.01 -0.83 9.72
C PRO A 99 -9.84 -0.22 8.95
N LEU A 100 -9.12 -1.02 8.15
CA LEU A 100 -8.01 -0.54 7.33
C LEU A 100 -8.51 0.40 6.23
N GLU A 101 -9.60 0.02 5.55
CA GLU A 101 -10.24 0.86 4.53
C GLU A 101 -10.66 2.21 5.13
N THR A 102 -11.29 2.20 6.30
CA THR A 102 -11.68 3.43 7.00
C THR A 102 -10.48 4.31 7.36
N LYS A 103 -9.35 3.71 7.78
CA LYS A 103 -8.15 4.45 8.17
C LYS A 103 -7.41 5.07 6.98
N TYR A 104 -7.25 4.31 5.91
CA TYR A 104 -6.36 4.67 4.80
C TYR A 104 -7.08 5.25 3.57
N ASP A 105 -8.35 4.92 3.36
CA ASP A 105 -9.19 5.48 2.30
C ASP A 105 -10.54 6.00 2.84
N PRO A 106 -10.56 6.98 3.76
CA PRO A 106 -11.80 7.52 4.33
C PRO A 106 -12.72 8.15 3.27
N SER A 107 -12.16 8.55 2.11
CA SER A 107 -12.91 9.09 0.97
C SER A 107 -13.56 8.02 0.09
N GLY A 108 -13.14 6.76 0.21
CA GLY A 108 -13.53 5.67 -0.69
C GLY A 108 -13.00 5.82 -2.12
N SER A 109 -11.98 6.66 -2.34
CA SER A 109 -11.43 6.95 -3.67
C SER A 109 -10.75 5.74 -4.30
N TYR A 110 -9.98 4.99 -3.52
CA TYR A 110 -9.37 3.74 -3.93
C TYR A 110 -10.46 2.70 -4.21
N ARG A 111 -11.41 2.56 -3.28
CA ARG A 111 -12.53 1.63 -3.42
C ARG A 111 -13.33 1.87 -4.70
N GLN A 112 -13.63 3.14 -5.02
CA GLN A 112 -14.34 3.52 -6.24
C GLN A 112 -13.51 3.23 -7.48
N LYS A 113 -12.23 3.61 -7.47
CA LYS A 113 -11.34 3.42 -8.61
C LYS A 113 -11.15 1.96 -8.99
N TYR A 114 -11.02 1.09 -7.99
CA TYR A 114 -10.80 -0.34 -8.20
C TYR A 114 -12.09 -1.16 -8.03
N ALA A 115 -13.27 -0.53 -8.02
CA ALA A 115 -14.54 -1.20 -7.70
C ALA A 115 -14.82 -2.44 -8.56
N ASP A 116 -14.54 -2.38 -9.87
CA ASP A 116 -14.76 -3.52 -10.77
C ASP A 116 -13.75 -4.65 -10.53
N GLU A 117 -12.52 -4.29 -10.18
CA GLU A 117 -11.54 -5.28 -9.75
C GLU A 117 -12.02 -5.95 -8.47
N LEU A 118 -12.27 -5.16 -7.42
CA LEU A 118 -12.75 -5.63 -6.12
C LEU A 118 -14.00 -6.51 -6.26
N LYS A 119 -14.99 -6.14 -7.09
CA LYS A 119 -16.16 -6.98 -7.38
C LYS A 119 -15.80 -8.35 -7.96
N ARG A 120 -14.83 -8.41 -8.89
CA ARG A 120 -14.38 -9.69 -9.47
C ARG A 120 -13.71 -10.59 -8.43
N VAL A 121 -13.06 -10.01 -7.43
CA VAL A 121 -12.29 -10.76 -6.42
C VAL A 121 -13.14 -11.19 -5.24
N SER A 122 -14.21 -10.45 -4.95
CA SER A 122 -15.16 -10.70 -3.86
C SER A 122 -16.29 -11.66 -4.24
N SER A 123 -16.37 -12.06 -5.51
CA SER A 123 -17.42 -12.95 -6.04
C SER A 123 -17.03 -14.43 -5.97
#